data_AF-A0A0J6VT19-F1
#
_entry.id   AF-A0A0J6VT19-F1
#
_cell.length_a   1.000
_cell.length_b   1.000
_cell.length_c   1.000
_cell.angle_alpha   90.00
_cell.angle_beta   90.00
_cell.angle_gamma   90.00
#
_symmetry.space_group_name_H-M   'P 1'
#
loop_
_entity.id
_entity.type
_entity.pdbx_description
1 polymer ?
#
loop_
_entity_poly.entity_id
_entity_poly.type
_entity_poly.pdbx_seq_one_letter_code
_entity_poly.pdbx_strand_id
1 'polypeptide(L)' 'MRHILLLLAVLAPSSLLAQSAPGSSDSDARQVCEAKADQSGITGGNRATFLLECEAGERLKRGSAPG' A
#
# COMPACT_ATOMS: atom_id res chain seq x y z
N MET A 1 -41.13 4.78 -35.89
CA MET A 1 -39.70 4.59 -36.26
C MET A 1 -39.01 5.94 -36.46
N ARG A 2 -38.55 6.63 -35.40
CA ARG A 2 -37.47 7.67 -35.43
C ARG A 2 -37.23 8.50 -34.15
N HIS A 3 -37.86 8.24 -33.00
CA HIS A 3 -37.71 9.17 -31.85
C HIS A 3 -37.50 8.54 -30.47
N ILE A 4 -36.92 7.34 -30.36
CA ILE A 4 -36.59 6.80 -29.02
C ILE A 4 -35.19 6.15 -29.01
N LEU A 5 -34.24 6.75 -29.72
CA LEU A 5 -32.81 6.42 -29.65
C LEU A 5 -32.02 7.49 -28.85
N LEU A 6 -32.66 8.12 -27.85
CA LEU A 6 -32.05 9.21 -27.06
C LEU A 6 -32.18 8.98 -25.54
N LEU A 7 -31.98 7.74 -25.08
CA LEU A 7 -31.80 7.43 -23.66
C LEU A 7 -30.62 6.46 -23.45
N LEU A 8 -29.52 6.69 -24.19
CA LEU A 8 -28.23 5.99 -24.06
C LEU A 8 -27.14 6.93 -23.52
N ALA A 9 -27.51 7.82 -22.62
CA ALA A 9 -26.57 8.70 -21.95
C ALA A 9 -27.07 8.93 -20.52
N VAL A 10 -26.59 8.13 -19.58
CA VAL A 10 -26.41 8.42 -18.14
C VAL A 10 -26.34 7.07 -17.47
N LEU A 11 -25.12 6.54 -17.39
CA LEU A 11 -24.58 5.71 -16.31
C LEU A 11 -23.21 5.24 -16.81
N ALA A 12 -22.35 6.21 -17.12
CA ALA A 12 -20.92 5.93 -17.07
C ALA A 12 -20.65 5.63 -15.59
N PRO A 13 -20.28 4.39 -15.20
CA PRO A 13 -19.70 4.21 -13.89
C PRO A 13 -18.43 5.05 -13.90
N SER A 14 -18.41 6.09 -13.06
CA SER A 14 -17.24 6.91 -12.80
C SER A 14 -16.10 5.98 -12.38
N SER A 15 -15.26 5.61 -13.34
CA SER A 15 -14.02 4.90 -13.11
C SER A 15 -13.06 5.86 -12.41
N LEU A 16 -13.11 5.93 -11.08
CA LEU A 16 -12.13 6.66 -10.27
C LEU A 16 -12.25 6.32 -8.78
N LEU A 17 -12.05 5.05 -8.46
CA LEU A 17 -11.26 4.69 -7.28
C LEU A 17 -10.23 3.67 -7.75
N ALA A 18 -9.23 4.17 -8.49
CA ALA A 18 -7.88 3.62 -8.36
C ALA A 18 -7.49 3.92 -6.91
N GLN A 19 -7.96 3.05 -6.02
CA GLN A 19 -7.63 2.99 -4.62
C GLN A 19 -6.11 3.03 -4.59
N SER A 20 -5.59 4.11 -4.03
CA SER A 20 -4.18 4.46 -3.93
C SER A 20 -3.35 3.19 -3.91
N ALA A 21 -2.58 2.94 -4.97
CA ALA A 21 -1.63 1.84 -4.95
C ALA A 21 -0.84 1.97 -3.63
N PRO A 22 -0.87 0.97 -2.72
CA PRO A 22 0.05 0.97 -1.59
C PRO A 22 1.43 0.58 -2.16
N GLY A 23 1.97 1.41 -3.05
CA GLY A 23 2.98 0.97 -4.01
C GLY A 23 4.41 1.29 -3.61
N SER A 24 4.60 2.40 -2.89
CA SER A 24 5.93 2.89 -2.53
C SER A 24 6.17 2.85 -1.02
N SER A 25 5.14 3.16 -0.23
CA SER A 25 5.31 3.32 1.22
C SER A 25 5.57 2.03 1.98
N ASP A 26 4.90 0.93 1.60
CA ASP A 26 5.14 -0.39 2.19
C ASP A 26 6.47 -0.99 1.70
N SER A 27 6.83 -0.75 0.44
CA SER A 27 8.12 -1.17 -0.14
C SER A 27 9.31 -0.50 0.55
N ASP A 28 9.22 0.79 0.87
CA ASP A 28 10.24 1.52 1.64
C ASP A 28 10.40 0.97 3.07
N ALA A 29 9.28 0.73 3.76
CA ALA A 29 9.30 0.20 5.12
C ALA A 29 9.96 -1.18 5.18
N ARG A 30 9.64 -2.04 4.21
CA ARG A 30 10.23 -3.36 4.12
C ARG A 30 11.73 -3.32 3.85
N GLN A 31 12.20 -2.46 2.95
CA GLN A 31 13.63 -2.31 2.67
C GLN A 31 14.41 -1.83 3.90
N VAL A 32 13.86 -0.88 4.67
CA VAL A 32 14.46 -0.42 5.94
C VAL A 32 14.53 -1.56 6.96
N CYS A 33 13.48 -2.37 7.05
CA CYS A 33 13.43 -3.50 7.97
C CYS A 33 14.36 -4.64 7.57
N GLU A 34 14.52 -4.92 6.28
CA GLU A 34 15.50 -5.89 5.78
C GLU A 34 16.93 -5.46 6.10
N ALA A 35 17.28 -4.19 5.85
CA ALA A 35 18.59 -3.65 6.20
C ALA A 35 18.86 -3.71 7.73
N LYS A 36 17.84 -3.45 8.55
CA LYS A 36 17.94 -3.53 10.02
C LYS A 36 18.11 -4.96 10.50
N ALA A 37 17.43 -5.93 9.87
CA ALA A 37 17.59 -7.34 10.15
C ALA A 37 19.02 -7.81 9.83
N ASP A 38 19.54 -7.39 8.67
CA ASP A 38 20.89 -7.73 8.22
C ASP A 38 21.95 -7.13 9.15
N GLN A 39 21.82 -5.85 9.51
CA GLN A 39 22.72 -5.17 10.44
C GLN A 39 22.71 -5.81 11.84
N SER A 40 21.57 -6.38 12.26
CA SER A 40 21.42 -7.03 13.56
C SER A 40 21.77 -8.53 13.52
N GLY A 41 22.17 -9.08 12.37
CA GLY A 41 22.47 -10.50 12.20
C GLY A 41 21.25 -11.42 12.33
N ILE A 42 20.04 -10.89 12.15
CA ILE A 42 18.79 -11.66 12.27
C ILE A 42 18.56 -12.46 11.00
N THR A 43 18.69 -13.77 11.13
CA THR A 43 18.59 -14.74 10.04
C THR A 43 17.62 -15.87 10.40
N GLY A 44 17.30 -16.73 9.41
CA GLY A 44 16.47 -17.90 9.62
C GLY A 44 15.03 -17.56 10.06
N GLY A 45 14.43 -18.44 10.87
CA GLY A 45 13.02 -18.33 11.28
C GLY A 45 12.68 -17.04 12.02
N ASN A 46 13.64 -16.46 12.73
CA ASN A 46 13.42 -15.23 13.50
C ASN A 46 13.30 -13.99 12.59
N ARG A 47 13.77 -14.07 11.34
CA ARG A 47 13.72 -12.97 10.38
C ARG A 47 12.28 -12.61 10.01
N ALA A 48 11.40 -13.61 9.83
CA ALA A 48 10.01 -13.36 9.45
C ALA A 48 9.25 -12.58 10.54
N THR A 49 9.39 -13.00 11.80
CA THR A 49 8.79 -12.31 12.94
C THR A 49 9.35 -10.90 13.08
N PHE A 50 10.67 -10.74 12.97
CA PHE A 50 11.30 -9.42 13.04
C PHE A 50 10.79 -8.45 11.96
N LEU A 51 10.67 -8.93 10.71
CA LEU A 51 10.18 -8.09 9.61
C LEU A 51 8.74 -7.63 9.85
N LEU A 52 7.87 -8.51 10.34
CA LEU A 52 6.48 -8.15 10.68
C LEU A 52 6.40 -7.06 11.75
N GLU A 53 7.14 -7.21 12.86
CA GLU A 53 7.14 -6.22 13.94
C GLU A 53 7.78 -4.90 13.52
N CYS A 54 8.86 -4.97 12.75
CA CYS A 54 9.54 -3.80 12.23
C CYS A 54 8.64 -3.02 11.25
N GLU A 55 8.02 -3.69 10.28
CA GLU A 55 7.12 -3.05 9.31
C GLU A 55 5.92 -2.40 10.00
N ALA A 56 5.33 -3.07 11.00
CA ALA A 56 4.27 -2.49 11.82
C ALA A 56 4.74 -1.21 12.55
N GLY A 57 5.94 -1.21 13.13
CA GLY A 57 6.54 -0.04 13.76
C GLY A 57 6.82 1.12 12.78
N GLU A 58 7.32 0.81 11.58
CA GLU A 58 7.59 1.82 10.54
C GLU A 58 6.30 2.47 10.01
N ARG A 59 5.20 1.72 9.92
CA ARG A 59 3.87 2.25 9.56
C ARG A 59 3.34 3.23 10.60
N LEU A 60 3.51 2.93 11.88
CA LEU A 60 3.09 3.81 12.98
C LEU A 60 3.87 5.14 12.98
N LYS A 61 5.19 5.09 12.75
CA LYS A 61 6.02 6.31 12.66
C LYS A 61 5.59 7.21 11.50
N ARG A 62 5.26 6.61 10.36
CA ARG A 62 4.85 7.36 9.17
C ARG A 62 3.47 7.99 9.31
N GLY A 63 2.53 7.30 9.96
CA GLY A 63 1.22 7.87 10.30
C GLY A 63 1.28 8.95 11.39
N SER A 64 2.36 9.00 12.17
CA SER A 64 2.60 10.00 13.21
C SER A 64 3.44 11.19 12.73
N ALA A 65 3.94 11.16 11.50
CA ALA A 65 4.67 12.28 10.91
C ALA A 65 3.67 13.37 10.51
N PRO A 66 3.80 14.62 11.01
CA PRO A 66 2.97 15.72 10.52
C PRO A 66 3.29 15.94 9.04
N GLY A 67 2.26 15.83 8.19
CA GLY A 67 2.32 16.14 6.76
C GLY A 67 2.37 17.63 6.49
#